data_AF-A0AAN7W4N2-F1
#
_entry.id   AF-A0AAN7W4N2-F1
#
_cell.length_a   1.000
_cell.length_b   1.000
_cell.length_c   1.000
_cell.angle_alpha   90.00
_cell.angle_beta   90.00
_cell.angle_gamma   90.00
#
_symmetry.space_group_name_H-M   'P 1'
#
loop_
_entity.id
_entity.type
_entity.pdbx_description
1 polymer ?
#
loop_
_entity_poly.entity_id
_entity_poly.type
_entity_poly.pdbx_seq_one_letter_code
_entity_poly.pdbx_strand_id
1 'polypeptide(L)'
;MVAKKRNTLRGKVAARLGSKPLDIPTITPTVDDELSEDPKAFLHQYKESKKEKQMNKQSAFISKIKQSSKNEFSGISKSSIRRRKRKLRDNLKPRMEDLLTSLKQELDLKEFTTESPNKEDIMTDESTISLLASNRPSSVTRIVDSKKPLEPGSIKIKKNEPNIRNKKGARALSIKESKRFIQVLKTDEFKKNSFAALRDIIKLQKH
;
A
#
# COMPACT_ATOMS: atom_id res chain seq x y z
N MET A 1 13.29 4.38 9.99
CA MET A 1 11.95 4.87 9.58
C MET A 1 11.50 5.92 10.57
N VAL A 2 11.60 7.19 10.19
CA VAL A 2 11.10 8.30 11.00
C VAL A 2 9.58 8.15 11.10
N ALA A 3 9.08 7.99 12.32
CA ALA A 3 7.65 7.92 12.56
C ALA A 3 7.04 9.27 12.15
N LYS A 4 6.17 9.28 11.13
CA LYS A 4 5.39 10.46 10.79
C LYS A 4 4.44 10.72 11.96
N LYS A 5 4.84 11.63 12.86
CA LYS A 5 4.04 12.11 13.99
C LYS A 5 2.73 12.65 13.43
N ARG A 6 1.59 12.11 13.90
CA ARG A 6 0.27 12.58 13.45
C ARG A 6 0.07 13.98 14.02
N ASN A 7 -0.11 14.94 13.12
CA ASN A 7 -0.34 16.34 13.47
C ASN A 7 -1.82 16.50 13.89
N THR A 8 -2.12 16.24 15.17
CA THR A 8 -3.46 16.44 15.74
C THR A 8 -3.62 17.88 16.20
N LEU A 9 -4.86 18.39 16.19
CA LEU A 9 -5.16 19.75 16.66
C LEU A 9 -4.63 19.98 18.09
N ARG A 10 -4.77 18.97 18.96
CA ARG A 10 -4.23 18.99 20.34
C ARG A 10 -2.70 19.15 20.38
N GLY A 11 -1.97 18.49 19.48
CA GLY A 11 -0.51 18.65 19.37
C GLY A 11 -0.09 20.04 18.88
N LYS A 12 -0.90 20.69 18.04
CA LYS A 12 -0.66 22.07 17.58
C LYS A 12 -0.89 23.10 18.68
N VAL A 13 -1.92 22.91 19.51
CA VAL A 13 -2.24 23.81 20.62
C VAL A 13 -1.15 23.72 21.70
N ALA A 14 -0.72 22.50 22.07
CA ALA A 14 0.34 22.31 23.06
C ALA A 14 1.70 22.92 22.62
N ALA A 15 2.04 22.84 21.34
CA ALA A 15 3.27 23.44 20.81
C ALA A 15 3.25 24.99 20.81
N ARG A 16 2.06 25.61 20.75
CA ARG A 16 1.91 27.08 20.81
C ARG A 16 1.91 27.63 22.24
N LEU A 17 1.50 26.82 23.22
CA LEU A 17 1.55 27.18 24.64
C LEU A 17 2.97 27.12 25.20
N GLY A 18 3.82 26.23 24.68
CA GLY A 18 5.21 26.11 25.12
C GLY A 18 6.21 27.09 24.49
N SER A 19 5.77 27.96 23.57
CA SER A 19 6.67 28.87 22.82
C SER A 19 6.44 30.35 23.12
N LYS A 20 5.74 30.69 24.19
CA LYS A 20 5.65 32.08 24.68
C LYS A 20 6.40 32.16 26.01
N PRO A 21 7.53 32.90 26.09
CA PRO A 21 7.99 33.32 27.40
C PRO A 21 6.88 34.17 28.05
N LEU A 22 6.57 33.84 29.31
CA LEU A 22 5.81 34.70 30.19
C LEU A 22 6.69 35.89 30.54
N ASP A 23 6.72 36.89 29.66
CA ASP A 23 7.09 38.24 30.09
C ASP A 23 5.89 38.75 30.89
N ILE A 24 6.08 38.83 32.20
CA ILE A 24 5.17 39.48 33.13
C ILE A 24 5.53 40.97 33.07
N PRO A 25 4.71 41.84 32.45
CA PRO A 25 4.92 43.27 32.59
C PRO A 25 4.44 43.70 33.97
N THR A 26 5.37 44.14 34.80
CA THR A 26 5.12 44.92 36.00
C THR A 26 4.27 46.13 35.61
N ILE A 27 3.08 46.24 36.19
CA ILE A 27 2.16 47.36 35.98
C ILE A 27 2.68 48.56 36.77
N THR A 28 3.16 49.59 36.06
CA THR A 28 3.25 50.97 36.56
C THR A 28 2.32 51.83 35.70
N PRO A 29 1.37 52.59 36.29
CA PRO A 29 0.38 53.33 35.52
C PRO A 29 0.85 54.78 35.31
N THR A 30 1.39 55.12 34.14
CA THR A 30 1.51 56.53 33.73
C THR A 30 1.67 56.67 32.21
N VAL A 31 0.92 57.65 31.68
CA VAL A 31 1.06 58.37 30.40
C VAL A 31 0.31 57.81 29.20
N ASP A 32 -0.50 58.69 28.61
CA ASP A 32 -1.30 58.55 27.39
C ASP A 32 -0.44 58.12 26.20
N ASP A 33 -0.53 56.84 25.81
CA ASP A 33 0.03 56.34 24.55
C ASP A 33 -1.05 56.46 23.47
N GLU A 34 -0.87 57.44 22.58
CA GLU A 34 -1.51 57.48 21.27
C GLU A 34 -1.05 56.25 20.48
N LEU A 35 -1.82 55.17 20.55
CA LEU A 35 -1.56 53.92 19.83
C LEU A 35 -1.46 54.22 18.33
N SER A 36 -0.33 53.84 17.72
CA SER A 36 -0.13 53.95 16.28
C SER A 36 -1.24 53.21 15.54
N GLU A 37 -1.84 53.83 14.52
CA GLU A 37 -2.87 53.20 13.70
C GLU A 37 -2.36 51.85 13.15
N ASP A 38 -2.93 50.75 13.63
CA ASP A 38 -2.57 49.41 13.17
C ASP A 38 -2.89 49.33 11.67
N PRO A 39 -1.92 49.07 10.79
CA PRO A 39 -2.17 48.94 9.35
C PRO A 39 -3.14 47.79 9.00
N LYS A 40 -3.55 46.97 9.99
CA LYS A 40 -4.61 45.95 9.89
C LYS A 40 -5.94 46.35 10.53
N ALA A 41 -6.12 47.59 10.98
CA ALA A 41 -7.39 48.09 11.53
C ALA A 41 -8.53 48.08 10.50
N PHE A 42 -8.21 48.06 9.20
CA PHE A 42 -9.20 47.92 8.14
C PHE A 42 -9.67 46.47 7.97
N LEU A 43 -10.99 46.31 7.85
CA LEU A 43 -11.67 45.06 7.51
C LEU A 43 -10.88 44.30 6.45
N HIS A 44 -10.44 43.09 6.80
CA HIS A 44 -9.53 42.29 5.98
C HIS A 44 -10.12 42.05 4.58
N GLN A 45 -9.67 42.82 3.59
CA GLN A 45 -10.14 42.69 2.22
C GLN A 45 -9.71 41.33 1.69
N TYR A 46 -10.68 40.56 1.18
CA TYR A 46 -10.40 39.27 0.57
C TYR A 46 -9.61 39.49 -0.72
N LYS A 47 -8.37 39.00 -0.74
CA LYS A 47 -7.45 39.10 -1.89
C LYS A 47 -7.93 38.39 -3.16
N GLU A 48 -8.83 37.43 -3.02
CA GLU A 48 -9.35 36.62 -4.13
C GLU A 48 -10.81 36.24 -3.84
N SER A 49 -11.62 36.22 -4.91
CA SER A 49 -13.03 35.84 -4.82
C SER A 49 -13.20 34.34 -4.53
N LYS A 50 -14.38 33.92 -4.04
CA LYS A 50 -14.67 32.48 -3.84
C LYS A 50 -14.54 31.68 -5.15
N LYS A 51 -14.96 32.26 -6.27
CA LYS A 51 -14.85 31.66 -7.61
C LYS A 51 -13.39 31.47 -8.00
N GLU A 52 -12.57 32.49 -7.79
CA GLU A 52 -11.14 32.45 -8.08
C GLU A 52 -10.40 31.44 -7.20
N LYS A 53 -10.70 31.38 -5.89
CA LYS A 53 -10.22 30.33 -4.98
C LYS A 53 -10.51 28.93 -5.49
N GLN A 54 -11.73 28.71 -5.99
CA GLN A 54 -12.15 27.42 -6.52
C GLN A 54 -11.38 27.07 -7.80
N MET A 55 -11.23 28.04 -8.72
CA MET A 55 -10.46 27.86 -9.96
C MET A 55 -8.98 27.60 -9.67
N ASN A 56 -8.36 28.34 -8.74
CA ASN A 56 -7.00 28.14 -8.28
C ASN A 56 -6.80 26.75 -7.64
N LYS A 57 -7.78 26.28 -6.88
CA LYS A 57 -7.73 24.94 -6.29
C LYS A 57 -7.85 23.84 -7.34
N GLN A 58 -8.69 24.02 -8.36
CA GLN A 58 -8.83 23.08 -9.47
C GLN A 58 -7.57 23.06 -10.35
N SER A 59 -7.03 24.23 -10.70
CA SER A 59 -5.82 24.35 -11.50
C SER A 59 -4.59 23.77 -10.79
N ALA A 60 -4.44 24.04 -9.48
CA ALA A 60 -3.39 23.44 -8.65
C ALA A 60 -3.53 21.92 -8.52
N PHE A 61 -4.76 21.39 -8.53
CA PHE A 61 -5.00 19.95 -8.53
C PHE A 61 -4.63 19.30 -9.87
N ILE A 62 -5.03 19.92 -10.98
CA ILE A 62 -4.68 19.45 -12.33
C ILE A 62 -3.17 19.52 -12.55
N SER A 63 -2.51 20.59 -12.14
CA SER A 63 -1.05 20.71 -12.26
C SER A 63 -0.34 19.64 -11.43
N LYS A 64 -0.82 19.35 -10.22
CA LYS A 64 -0.30 18.26 -9.38
C LYS A 64 -0.50 16.89 -10.03
N ILE A 65 -1.63 16.65 -10.69
CA ILE A 65 -1.87 15.42 -11.44
C ILE A 65 -0.90 15.33 -12.64
N LYS A 66 -0.77 16.39 -13.44
CA LYS A 66 0.13 16.43 -14.61
C LYS A 66 1.61 16.26 -14.26
N GLN A 67 2.04 16.83 -13.13
CA GLN A 67 3.40 16.61 -12.63
C GLN A 67 3.59 15.19 -12.10
N SER A 68 2.54 14.64 -11.49
CA SER A 68 2.58 13.30 -10.92
C SER A 68 2.45 12.18 -11.96
N SER A 69 1.85 12.46 -13.12
CA SER A 69 1.69 11.49 -14.22
C SER A 69 2.99 11.17 -14.96
N LYS A 70 4.06 11.95 -14.80
CA LYS A 70 5.40 11.60 -15.31
C LYS A 70 6.01 10.36 -14.61
N ASN A 71 5.53 10.03 -13.40
CA ASN A 71 5.84 8.77 -12.73
C ASN A 71 4.56 7.94 -12.70
N GLU A 72 4.52 6.83 -13.42
CA GLU A 72 3.34 6.01 -13.75
C GLU A 72 2.43 5.60 -12.57
N PHE A 73 2.82 5.84 -11.32
CA PHE A 73 2.04 5.52 -10.12
C PHE A 73 2.06 6.59 -9.01
N SER A 74 2.61 7.79 -9.23
CA SER A 74 2.85 8.75 -8.14
C SER A 74 1.60 9.52 -7.66
N GLY A 75 0.56 9.61 -8.50
CA GLY A 75 -0.59 10.51 -8.26
C GLY A 75 -1.81 9.83 -7.66
N ILE A 76 -1.88 8.50 -7.75
CA ILE A 76 -3.06 7.73 -7.36
C ILE A 76 -2.75 7.02 -6.05
N SER A 77 -3.57 7.29 -5.02
CA SER A 77 -3.38 6.62 -3.73
C SER A 77 -3.53 5.10 -3.87
N LYS A 78 -2.80 4.33 -3.05
CA LYS A 78 -2.91 2.86 -3.01
C LYS A 78 -4.36 2.38 -2.83
N SER A 79 -5.17 3.12 -2.06
CA SER A 79 -6.59 2.82 -1.87
C SER A 79 -7.39 2.97 -3.17
N SER A 80 -7.13 4.04 -3.94
CA SER A 80 -7.78 4.27 -5.23
C SER A 80 -7.40 3.17 -6.25
N ILE A 81 -6.12 2.80 -6.32
CA ILE A 81 -5.67 1.66 -7.16
C ILE A 81 -6.37 0.36 -6.76
N ARG A 82 -6.47 0.06 -5.46
CA ARG A 82 -7.18 -1.13 -4.97
C ARG A 82 -8.66 -1.11 -5.33
N ARG A 83 -9.32 0.04 -5.21
CA ARG A 83 -10.72 0.22 -5.61
C ARG A 83 -10.92 0.02 -7.10
N ARG A 84 -10.06 0.62 -7.95
CA ARG A 84 -10.09 0.43 -9.41
C ARG A 84 -9.89 -1.03 -9.80
N LYS A 85 -8.88 -1.71 -9.23
CA LYS A 85 -8.64 -3.13 -9.47
C LYS A 85 -9.80 -4.02 -9.00
N ARG A 86 -10.43 -3.69 -7.86
CA ARG A 86 -11.61 -4.42 -7.37
C ARG A 86 -12.78 -4.26 -8.35
N LYS A 87 -13.11 -3.02 -8.76
CA LYS A 87 -14.14 -2.75 -9.76
C LYS A 87 -13.88 -3.47 -11.09
N LEU A 88 -12.65 -3.42 -11.61
CA LEU A 88 -12.27 -4.15 -12.83
C LEU A 88 -12.52 -5.65 -12.69
N ARG A 89 -12.11 -6.25 -11.56
CA ARG A 89 -12.39 -7.67 -11.30
C ARG A 89 -13.89 -7.96 -11.16
N ASP A 90 -14.64 -7.06 -10.54
CA ASP A 90 -16.08 -7.23 -10.37
C ASP A 90 -16.85 -7.08 -11.69
N ASN A 91 -16.33 -6.29 -12.63
CA ASN A 91 -16.83 -6.15 -13.99
C ASN A 91 -16.46 -7.35 -14.87
N LEU A 92 -15.25 -7.92 -14.67
CA LEU A 92 -14.77 -9.11 -15.40
C LEU A 92 -15.31 -10.43 -14.83
N LYS A 93 -16.07 -10.40 -13.73
CA LYS A 93 -16.77 -11.60 -13.26
C LYS A 93 -17.87 -11.94 -14.26
N PRO A 94 -18.13 -13.24 -14.50
CA PRO A 94 -19.26 -13.65 -15.33
C PRO A 94 -20.55 -13.03 -14.81
N ARG A 95 -21.25 -12.27 -15.65
CA ARG A 95 -22.58 -11.73 -15.38
C ARG A 95 -23.51 -12.20 -16.49
N MET A 96 -24.66 -12.73 -16.10
CA MET A 96 -25.71 -13.14 -17.04
C MET A 96 -26.20 -11.95 -17.88
N GLU A 97 -26.27 -10.77 -17.27
CA GLU A 97 -26.64 -9.51 -17.96
C GLU A 97 -25.72 -9.22 -19.14
N ASP A 98 -24.41 -9.43 -18.98
CA ASP A 98 -23.39 -9.19 -20.01
C ASP A 98 -23.57 -10.18 -21.18
N LEU A 99 -23.83 -11.46 -20.87
CA LEU A 99 -24.13 -12.47 -21.90
C LEU A 99 -25.41 -12.14 -22.68
N LEU A 100 -26.45 -11.67 -21.99
CA LEU A 100 -27.72 -11.28 -22.64
C LEU A 100 -27.55 -10.01 -23.47
N THR A 101 -26.66 -9.08 -23.10
CA THR A 101 -26.34 -7.90 -23.92
C THR A 101 -25.43 -8.25 -25.08
N SER A 102 -24.44 -9.12 -24.90
CA SER A 102 -23.56 -9.59 -25.97
C SER A 102 -24.34 -10.41 -27.00
N LEU A 103 -25.27 -11.29 -26.59
CA LEU A 103 -26.14 -12.01 -27.53
C LEU A 103 -27.02 -11.07 -28.37
N LYS A 104 -27.52 -9.98 -27.78
CA LYS A 104 -28.26 -8.95 -28.53
C LYS A 104 -27.35 -8.19 -29.49
N GLN A 105 -26.13 -7.87 -29.08
CA GLN A 105 -25.12 -7.24 -29.96
C GLN A 105 -24.62 -8.17 -31.08
N GLU A 106 -24.55 -9.48 -30.83
CA GLU A 106 -24.19 -10.49 -31.84
C GLU A 106 -25.26 -10.63 -32.92
N LEU A 107 -26.54 -10.41 -32.59
CA LEU A 107 -27.62 -10.35 -33.59
C LEU A 107 -27.43 -9.16 -34.52
N ASP A 108 -27.09 -7.98 -33.98
CA ASP A 108 -26.79 -6.78 -34.79
C ASP A 108 -25.51 -6.98 -35.64
N LEU A 109 -24.51 -7.71 -35.14
CA LEU A 109 -23.28 -8.05 -35.88
C LEU A 109 -23.48 -9.16 -36.93
N LYS A 110 -24.49 -10.02 -36.75
CA LYS A 110 -24.83 -11.08 -37.72
C LYS A 110 -25.32 -10.49 -39.04
N GLU A 111 -26.10 -9.41 -39.00
CA GLU A 111 -26.54 -8.72 -40.21
C GLU A 111 -25.37 -8.18 -41.06
N PHE A 112 -24.26 -7.78 -40.44
CA PHE A 112 -23.06 -7.33 -41.16
C PHE A 112 -22.15 -8.47 -41.66
N THR A 113 -22.25 -9.67 -41.06
CA THR A 113 -21.41 -10.82 -41.47
C THR A 113 -22.08 -11.69 -42.53
N THR A 114 -23.41 -11.65 -42.65
CA THR A 114 -24.15 -12.39 -43.70
C THR A 114 -24.07 -11.77 -45.09
N GLU A 115 -23.55 -10.54 -45.24
CA GLU A 115 -23.38 -9.90 -46.56
C GLU A 115 -21.99 -10.10 -47.19
N SER A 116 -21.15 -11.01 -46.66
CA SER A 116 -19.90 -11.41 -47.33
C SER A 116 -20.11 -12.71 -48.12
N PRO A 117 -20.22 -12.68 -49.46
CA PRO A 117 -20.41 -13.88 -50.26
C PRO A 117 -19.04 -14.49 -50.55
N ASN A 118 -18.50 -15.32 -49.66
CA ASN A 118 -17.48 -16.29 -50.03
C ASN A 118 -17.78 -17.62 -49.34
N LYS A 119 -18.27 -18.54 -50.18
CA LYS A 119 -18.41 -19.97 -49.96
C LYS A 119 -17.11 -20.55 -49.38
N GLU A 120 -17.23 -21.48 -48.45
CA GLU A 120 -16.68 -22.83 -48.61
C GLU A 120 -17.23 -23.77 -47.53
N ASP A 121 -17.67 -24.93 -48.03
CA ASP A 121 -18.24 -26.05 -47.30
C ASP A 121 -17.21 -26.68 -46.35
N ILE A 122 -17.51 -26.82 -45.05
CA ILE A 122 -16.87 -27.85 -44.23
C ILE A 122 -17.92 -28.56 -43.39
N MET A 123 -17.99 -29.86 -43.67
CA MET A 123 -18.91 -30.84 -43.14
C MET A 123 -18.77 -31.05 -41.63
N THR A 124 -19.91 -31.27 -41.00
CA THR A 124 -20.10 -31.73 -39.64
C THR A 124 -19.66 -33.19 -39.50
N ASP A 125 -18.62 -33.46 -38.70
CA ASP A 125 -18.29 -34.81 -38.21
C ASP A 125 -18.31 -34.83 -36.67
N GLU A 126 -19.18 -35.67 -36.10
CA GLU A 126 -19.46 -35.87 -34.67
C GLU A 126 -18.30 -36.48 -33.84
N SER A 127 -17.10 -36.63 -34.41
CA SER A 127 -15.99 -37.36 -33.75
C SER A 127 -15.09 -36.49 -32.86
N THR A 128 -15.29 -35.17 -32.81
CA THR A 128 -14.43 -34.23 -32.04
C THR A 128 -14.94 -33.88 -30.63
N ILE A 129 -16.16 -34.29 -30.26
CA ILE A 129 -16.77 -33.94 -28.97
C ILE A 129 -16.26 -34.82 -27.80
N SER A 130 -15.71 -36.00 -28.09
CA SER A 130 -15.22 -36.94 -27.05
C SER A 130 -13.90 -36.51 -26.38
N LEU A 131 -13.07 -35.69 -27.04
CA LEU A 131 -11.75 -35.29 -26.53
C LEU A 131 -11.77 -34.04 -25.62
N LEU A 132 -12.90 -33.35 -25.46
CA LEU A 132 -13.03 -32.21 -24.53
C LEU A 132 -13.67 -32.57 -23.18
N ALA A 133 -14.12 -33.81 -22.97
CA ALA A 133 -14.84 -34.23 -21.76
C ALA A 133 -13.94 -34.62 -20.57
N SER A 134 -12.61 -34.70 -20.73
CA SER A 134 -11.67 -35.13 -19.69
C SER A 134 -11.13 -33.99 -18.81
N ASN A 135 -11.39 -32.73 -19.13
CA ASN A 135 -10.94 -31.57 -18.34
C ASN A 135 -12.04 -30.97 -17.46
N ARG A 136 -12.65 -31.78 -16.60
CA ARG A 136 -13.43 -31.28 -15.46
C ARG A 136 -12.47 -30.92 -14.31
N PRO A 137 -12.28 -29.65 -13.93
CA PRO A 137 -11.59 -29.34 -12.69
C PRO A 137 -12.48 -29.78 -11.53
N SER A 138 -12.08 -30.87 -10.88
CA SER A 138 -12.65 -31.34 -9.63
C SER A 138 -12.67 -30.21 -8.60
N SER A 139 -13.85 -29.99 -8.04
CA SER A 139 -14.12 -29.40 -6.73
C SER A 139 -12.89 -29.00 -5.91
N VAL A 140 -12.84 -27.69 -5.67
CA VAL A 140 -12.26 -27.03 -4.50
C VAL A 140 -12.21 -27.93 -3.27
N THR A 141 -11.01 -28.43 -2.95
CA THR A 141 -10.42 -28.27 -1.62
C THR A 141 -8.93 -27.98 -1.83
N ARG A 142 -8.43 -26.87 -1.30
CA ARG A 142 -6.98 -26.69 -1.15
C ARG A 142 -6.52 -27.70 -0.11
N ILE A 143 -6.08 -28.86 -0.54
CA ILE A 143 -5.21 -29.72 0.27
C ILE A 143 -3.86 -29.01 0.27
N VAL A 144 -3.60 -28.25 1.34
CA VAL A 144 -2.27 -27.72 1.62
C VAL A 144 -1.47 -28.88 2.20
N ASP A 145 -0.88 -29.69 1.34
CA ASP A 145 0.15 -30.65 1.75
C ASP A 145 1.37 -29.89 2.26
N SER A 146 1.36 -29.57 3.56
CA SER A 146 2.47 -28.94 4.25
C SER A 146 3.47 -29.99 4.72
N LYS A 147 4.06 -30.74 3.79
CA LYS A 147 5.23 -31.59 4.03
C LYS A 147 6.18 -31.52 2.85
N LYS A 148 6.60 -30.32 2.46
CA LYS A 148 7.86 -30.21 1.72
C LYS A 148 8.98 -30.62 2.67
N PRO A 149 9.86 -31.56 2.29
CA PRO A 149 11.04 -31.88 3.09
C PRO A 149 11.82 -30.57 3.28
N LEU A 150 12.11 -30.25 4.53
CA LEU A 150 12.92 -29.08 4.86
C LEU A 150 14.30 -29.31 4.23
N GLU A 151 14.65 -28.47 3.26
CA GLU A 151 16.01 -28.37 2.73
C GLU A 151 17.02 -28.37 3.89
N PRO A 152 18.14 -29.11 3.79
CA PRO A 152 19.15 -29.16 4.84
C PRO A 152 19.71 -27.75 5.07
N GLY A 153 19.32 -27.13 6.19
CA GLY A 153 19.65 -25.74 6.54
C GLY A 153 18.45 -24.81 6.70
N SER A 154 17.23 -25.26 6.41
CA SER A 154 16.02 -24.46 6.67
C SER A 154 15.60 -24.51 8.15
N ILE A 155 15.65 -23.36 8.82
CA ILE A 155 15.25 -23.22 10.23
C ILE A 155 13.72 -23.25 10.32
N LYS A 156 13.17 -24.13 11.15
CA LYS A 156 11.71 -24.20 11.42
C LYS A 156 11.26 -22.89 12.09
N ILE A 157 10.58 -22.03 11.34
CA ILE A 157 10.02 -20.77 11.86
C ILE A 157 8.83 -21.11 12.77
N LYS A 158 8.93 -20.79 14.07
CA LYS A 158 7.81 -21.02 15.00
C LYS A 158 6.67 -20.03 14.73
N LYS A 159 5.44 -20.47 15.01
CA LYS A 159 4.25 -19.60 14.92
C LYS A 159 4.43 -18.42 15.91
N ASN A 160 4.04 -17.21 15.49
CA ASN A 160 4.12 -15.96 16.27
C ASN A 160 5.54 -15.40 16.51
N GLU A 161 6.57 -15.91 15.84
CA GLU A 161 7.91 -15.28 15.87
C GLU A 161 8.01 -14.08 14.92
N PRO A 162 8.86 -13.08 15.26
CA PRO A 162 9.08 -11.93 14.39
C PRO A 162 9.66 -12.37 13.04
N ASN A 163 9.06 -11.89 11.96
CA ASN A 163 9.41 -12.27 10.59
C ASN A 163 10.26 -11.18 9.90
N ILE A 164 11.36 -11.58 9.25
CA ILE A 164 12.26 -10.69 8.49
C ILE A 164 11.57 -9.97 7.33
N ARG A 165 10.52 -10.56 6.75
CA ARG A 165 9.73 -9.95 5.68
C ARG A 165 8.98 -8.70 6.16
N ASN A 166 8.63 -8.63 7.45
CA ASN A 166 7.92 -7.49 8.03
C ASN A 166 8.90 -6.50 8.66
N LYS A 167 8.82 -5.21 8.32
CA LYS A 167 9.75 -4.18 8.84
C LYS A 167 9.84 -4.14 10.38
N LYS A 168 8.71 -4.30 11.08
CA LYS A 168 8.69 -4.38 12.55
C LYS A 168 9.36 -5.65 13.07
N GLY A 169 9.11 -6.78 12.39
CA GLY A 169 9.70 -8.07 12.72
C GLY A 169 11.22 -8.06 12.49
N ALA A 170 11.67 -7.55 11.35
CA ALA A 170 13.10 -7.37 11.05
C ALA A 170 13.81 -6.53 12.11
N ARG A 171 13.21 -5.43 12.56
CA ARG A 171 13.79 -4.61 13.64
C ARG A 171 13.85 -5.39 14.96
N ALA A 172 12.82 -6.14 15.29
CA ALA A 172 12.79 -6.96 16.51
C ALA A 172 13.82 -8.10 16.46
N LEU A 173 14.00 -8.73 15.30
CA LEU A 173 15.04 -9.74 15.05
C LEU A 173 16.42 -9.13 15.22
N SER A 174 16.70 -7.99 14.57
CA SER A 174 17.98 -7.30 14.68
C SER A 174 18.34 -6.99 16.13
N ILE A 175 17.40 -6.50 16.95
CA ILE A 175 17.66 -6.26 18.39
C ILE A 175 17.97 -7.56 19.14
N LYS A 176 17.21 -8.64 18.87
CA LYS A 176 17.44 -9.94 19.51
C LYS A 176 18.79 -10.53 19.11
N GLU A 177 19.15 -10.42 17.83
CA GLU A 177 20.43 -10.88 17.29
C GLU A 177 21.60 -10.09 17.86
N SER A 178 21.51 -8.75 17.94
CA SER A 178 22.54 -7.93 18.59
C SER A 178 22.75 -8.33 20.06
N LYS A 179 21.66 -8.60 20.80
CA LYS A 179 21.76 -9.09 22.19
C LYS A 179 22.42 -10.47 22.27
N ARG A 180 22.00 -11.41 21.41
CA ARG A 180 22.58 -12.75 21.34
C ARG A 180 24.07 -12.68 20.97
N PHE A 181 24.44 -11.81 20.05
CA PHE A 181 25.82 -11.60 19.64
C PHE A 181 26.69 -11.11 20.80
N ILE A 182 26.23 -10.09 21.54
CA ILE A 182 26.94 -9.62 22.74
C ILE A 182 27.08 -10.74 23.78
N GLN A 183 26.06 -11.59 23.93
CA GLN A 183 26.12 -12.73 24.84
C GLN A 183 27.17 -13.77 24.39
N VAL A 184 27.25 -14.08 23.10
CA VAL A 184 28.26 -14.99 22.54
C VAL A 184 29.67 -14.42 22.73
N LEU A 185 29.88 -13.12 22.55
CA LEU A 185 31.17 -12.50 22.80
C LEU A 185 31.63 -12.59 24.27
N LYS A 186 30.69 -12.75 25.20
CA LYS A 186 31.00 -12.88 26.63
C LYS A 186 31.42 -14.29 27.02
N THR A 187 31.10 -15.33 26.24
CA THR A 187 31.44 -16.72 26.60
C THR A 187 32.93 -17.00 26.40
N ASP A 188 33.55 -17.64 27.39
CA ASP A 188 34.99 -17.89 27.34
C ASP A 188 35.38 -18.97 26.31
N GLU A 189 34.46 -19.89 26.02
CA GLU A 189 34.61 -20.86 24.92
C GLU A 189 34.78 -20.17 23.57
N PHE A 190 33.98 -19.12 23.32
CA PHE A 190 34.06 -18.35 22.08
C PHE A 190 35.36 -17.52 22.00
N LYS A 191 35.84 -17.00 23.15
CA LYS A 191 37.13 -16.29 23.22
C LYS A 191 38.32 -17.22 22.99
N LYS A 192 38.26 -18.46 23.49
CA LYS A 192 39.33 -19.45 23.32
C LYS A 192 39.38 -20.01 21.90
N ASN A 193 38.24 -20.36 21.31
CA ASN A 193 38.17 -20.88 19.95
C ASN A 193 36.82 -20.54 19.28
N SER A 194 36.80 -19.41 18.58
CA SER A 194 35.59 -18.85 17.95
C SER A 194 34.98 -19.77 16.90
N PHE A 195 35.80 -20.44 16.08
CA PHE A 195 35.32 -21.32 15.02
C PHE A 195 34.79 -22.67 15.54
N ALA A 196 35.41 -23.25 16.58
CA ALA A 196 34.90 -24.47 17.19
C ALA A 196 33.55 -24.23 17.89
N ALA A 197 33.46 -23.19 18.71
CA ALA A 197 32.22 -22.80 19.37
C ALA A 197 31.08 -22.52 18.37
N LEU A 198 31.38 -21.86 17.24
CA LEU A 198 30.38 -21.62 16.20
C LEU A 198 29.90 -22.92 15.53
N ARG A 199 30.80 -23.86 15.25
CA ARG A 199 30.45 -25.17 14.68
C ARG A 199 29.50 -25.94 15.60
N ASP A 200 29.75 -25.92 16.91
CA ASP A 200 28.93 -26.64 17.88
C ASP A 200 27.55 -25.99 18.04
N ILE A 201 27.46 -24.66 18.04
CA ILE A 201 26.18 -23.95 18.04
C ILE A 201 25.36 -24.23 16.78
N ILE A 202 26.01 -24.27 15.60
CA ILE A 202 25.34 -24.59 14.33
C ILE A 202 24.84 -26.04 14.32
N LYS A 203 25.60 -26.98 14.91
CA LYS A 203 25.16 -28.38 15.07
C LYS A 203 23.96 -28.48 16.01
N LEU A 204 23.99 -27.79 17.15
CA LEU A 204 22.88 -27.78 18.12
C LEU A 204 21.58 -27.19 17.54
N GLN A 205 21.67 -26.22 16.63
CA GLN A 205 20.50 -25.59 16.01
C GLN A 205 19.81 -26.48 14.94
N LYS A 206 20.43 -27.60 14.52
CA LYS A 206 19.85 -28.53 13.53
C LYS A 206 18.81 -29.50 14.11
N HIS A 207 18.74 -29.67 15.43
CA HIS A 207 17.75 -30.51 16.12
C HIS A 207 16.57 -29.68 16.64
#